data_AF-A0A931EW45-F1
#
_entry.id   AF-A0A931EW45-F1
#
_cell.length_a   1.000
_cell.length_b   1.000
_cell.length_c   1.000
_cell.angle_alpha   90.00
_cell.angle_beta   90.00
_cell.angle_gamma   90.00
#
_symmetry.space_group_name_H-M   'P 1'
#
loop_
_entity.id
_entity.type
_entity.pdbx_description
1 polymer ?
#
loop_
_entity_poly.entity_id
_entity_poly.type
_entity_poly.pdbx_seq_one_letter_code
_entity_poly.pdbx_strand_id
1 'polypeptide(L)'
;MTYTYPENEHDEPQAETYDSWDEFWSEVEAAEERRTETIKGVEVEVPRELTVRFARRAELLQDSSRMEDVTSLLADLYSKEIVEQWIDGGMGLPEFQTVLAWSIAHASGKPMSFREALASVKNLHQAKAEAGGKARTRRGR
;
A
#
# COMPACT_ATOMS: atom_id res chain seq x y z
N MET A 1 -46.34 -47.67 23.05
CA MET A 1 -45.34 -47.41 21.98
C MET A 1 -44.68 -46.07 22.31
N THR A 2 -43.58 -46.09 23.05
CA THR A 2 -42.83 -44.89 23.40
C THR A 2 -41.88 -44.57 22.25
N TYR A 3 -42.03 -43.37 21.67
CA TYR A 3 -41.17 -42.89 20.59
C TYR A 3 -39.93 -42.28 21.24
N THR A 4 -38.82 -43.02 21.24
CA THR A 4 -37.52 -42.51 21.67
C THR A 4 -36.95 -41.69 20.52
N TYR A 5 -36.85 -40.38 20.69
CA TYR A 5 -36.06 -39.54 19.79
C TYR A 5 -34.58 -39.88 20.01
N PRO A 6 -33.78 -40.13 18.96
CA PRO A 6 -32.33 -40.11 19.11
C PRO A 6 -31.93 -38.69 19.49
N GLU A 7 -31.13 -38.58 20.56
CA GLU A 7 -30.45 -37.35 20.93
C GLU A 7 -29.62 -36.91 19.73
N ASN A 8 -30.09 -35.87 19.03
CA ASN A 8 -29.23 -35.14 18.13
C ASN A 8 -28.20 -34.43 19.02
N GLU A 9 -27.00 -35.01 19.11
CA GLU A 9 -25.77 -34.30 19.41
C GLU A 9 -25.64 -33.17 18.38
N HIS A 10 -26.32 -32.05 18.64
CA HIS A 10 -25.95 -30.81 17.99
C HIS A 10 -24.59 -30.45 18.57
N ASP A 11 -23.57 -30.81 17.80
CA ASP A 11 -22.29 -30.12 17.67
C ASP A 11 -22.58 -28.62 17.71
N GLU A 12 -22.59 -28.03 18.90
CA GLU A 12 -22.54 -26.59 19.06
C GLU A 12 -21.20 -26.20 18.43
N PRO A 13 -21.17 -25.33 17.40
CA PRO A 13 -19.90 -24.83 16.91
C PRO A 13 -19.22 -24.19 18.11
N GLN A 14 -18.14 -24.83 18.58
CA GLN A 14 -17.35 -24.32 19.68
C GLN A 14 -16.99 -22.89 19.30
N ALA A 15 -17.58 -21.93 20.01
CA ALA A 15 -17.16 -20.56 19.89
C ALA A 15 -15.70 -20.57 20.33
N GLU A 16 -14.77 -20.54 19.37
CA GLU A 16 -13.35 -20.40 19.65
C GLU A 16 -13.20 -19.11 20.44
N THR A 17 -13.07 -19.27 21.76
CA THR A 17 -12.84 -18.18 22.69
C THR A 17 -11.42 -17.71 22.43
N TYR A 18 -11.25 -16.77 21.50
CA TYR A 18 -9.98 -16.08 21.32
C TYR A 18 -9.60 -15.40 22.64
N ASP A 19 -8.63 -15.96 23.35
CA ASP A 19 -8.22 -15.47 24.69
C ASP A 19 -7.29 -14.24 24.60
N SER A 20 -6.77 -13.91 23.41
CA SER A 20 -5.92 -12.72 23.21
C SER A 20 -6.14 -12.02 21.86
N TRP A 21 -5.96 -10.69 21.87
CA TRP A 21 -6.02 -9.85 20.67
C TRP A 21 -5.02 -10.31 19.60
N ASP A 22 -3.80 -10.69 20.03
CA ASP A 22 -2.74 -11.11 19.11
C ASP A 22 -3.04 -12.45 18.43
N GLU A 23 -3.67 -13.39 19.13
CA GLU A 23 -4.07 -14.69 18.59
C GLU A 23 -5.20 -14.56 17.57
N PHE A 24 -6.21 -13.74 17.87
CA PHE A 24 -7.29 -13.41 16.92
C PHE A 24 -6.73 -12.82 15.62
N TRP A 25 -5.87 -11.80 15.71
CA TRP A 25 -5.31 -11.17 14.50
C TRP A 25 -4.32 -12.05 13.76
N SER A 26 -3.55 -12.90 14.46
CA SER A 26 -2.66 -13.88 13.80
C SER A 26 -3.45 -14.87 12.95
N GLU A 27 -4.65 -15.29 13.38
CA GLU A 27 -5.52 -16.15 12.57
C GLU A 27 -6.09 -15.41 11.37
N VAL A 28 -6.60 -14.19 11.58
CA VAL A 28 -7.13 -13.34 10.50
C VAL A 28 -6.06 -13.11 9.43
N GLU A 29 -4.82 -12.78 9.82
CA GLU A 29 -3.70 -12.58 8.90
C GLU A 29 -3.28 -13.87 8.18
N ALA A 30 -3.36 -15.03 8.86
CA ALA A 30 -3.04 -16.32 8.27
C ALA A 30 -4.09 -16.79 7.24
N ALA A 31 -5.35 -16.40 7.43
CA ALA A 31 -6.45 -16.73 6.51
C ALA A 31 -6.39 -15.92 5.20
N GLU A 32 -5.67 -14.78 5.17
CA GLU A 32 -5.62 -13.93 3.99
C GLU A 32 -4.43 -14.22 3.06
N GLU A 33 -4.71 -14.44 1.77
CA GLU A 33 -3.72 -14.76 0.73
C GLU A 33 -2.70 -13.63 0.50
N ARG A 34 -1.45 -13.79 0.96
CA ARG A 34 -0.35 -12.82 0.76
C ARG A 34 -0.01 -12.73 -0.72
N ARG A 35 -0.28 -11.57 -1.31
CA ARG A 35 0.05 -11.32 -2.72
C ARG A 35 1.44 -10.74 -2.79
N THR A 36 2.30 -11.37 -3.56
CA THR A 36 3.65 -10.88 -3.84
C THR A 36 3.73 -10.35 -5.28
N GLU A 37 4.64 -9.42 -5.50
CA GLU A 37 4.94 -8.83 -6.81
C GLU A 37 6.46 -8.66 -6.94
N THR A 38 6.99 -8.74 -8.16
CA THR A 38 8.44 -8.53 -8.40
C THR A 38 8.68 -7.17 -9.03
N ILE A 39 9.34 -6.29 -8.30
CA ILE A 39 9.69 -4.93 -8.76
C ILE A 39 11.21 -4.84 -8.88
N LYS A 40 11.71 -4.60 -10.11
CA LYS A 40 13.15 -4.49 -10.40
C LYS A 40 13.98 -5.69 -9.91
N GLY A 41 13.40 -6.89 -9.94
CA GLY A 41 14.06 -8.11 -9.50
C GLY A 41 14.03 -8.36 -7.99
N VAL A 42 13.34 -7.51 -7.23
CA VAL A 42 13.10 -7.67 -5.79
C VAL A 42 11.64 -8.08 -5.59
N GLU A 43 11.43 -9.20 -4.89
CA GLU A 43 10.09 -9.65 -4.51
C GLU A 43 9.59 -8.84 -3.30
N VAL A 44 8.37 -8.31 -3.42
CA VAL A 44 7.74 -7.49 -2.38
C VAL A 44 6.31 -7.93 -2.13
N GLU A 45 5.84 -7.82 -0.90
CA GLU A 45 4.44 -8.03 -0.55
C GLU A 45 3.61 -6.81 -0.97
N VAL A 46 2.52 -7.04 -1.69
CA VAL A 46 1.63 -5.97 -2.13
C VAL A 46 0.86 -5.42 -0.93
N PRO A 47 0.98 -4.13 -0.59
CA PRO A 47 0.26 -3.56 0.54
C PRO A 47 -1.25 -3.64 0.33
N ARG A 48 -1.96 -4.26 1.28
CA ARG A 48 -3.43 -4.38 1.27
C ARG A 48 -4.13 -3.22 1.95
N GLU A 49 -3.47 -2.65 2.95
CA GLU A 49 -3.96 -1.52 3.71
C GLU A 49 -2.82 -0.55 4.00
N LEU A 50 -3.17 0.73 4.17
CA LEU A 50 -2.21 1.75 4.56
C LEU A 50 -2.27 1.92 6.07
N THR A 51 -1.14 1.73 6.73
CA THR A 51 -1.04 2.10 8.15
C THR A 51 -1.40 3.58 8.32
N VAL A 52 -2.07 3.92 9.42
CA VAL A 52 -2.47 5.32 9.72
C VAL A 52 -1.27 6.27 9.68
N ARG A 53 -0.10 5.80 10.13
CA ARG A 53 1.16 6.55 10.07
C ARG A 53 1.57 6.84 8.63
N PHE A 54 1.50 5.85 7.75
CA PHE A 54 1.84 6.03 6.34
C PHE A 54 0.89 7.02 5.68
N ALA A 55 -0.43 6.85 5.86
CA ALA A 55 -1.43 7.74 5.27
C ALA A 55 -1.18 9.21 5.65
N ARG A 56 -0.94 9.47 6.94
CA ARG A 56 -0.62 10.82 7.43
C ARG A 56 0.67 11.38 6.83
N ARG A 57 1.72 10.57 6.67
CA ARG A 57 2.98 11.03 6.06
C ARG A 57 2.82 11.26 4.55
N ALA A 58 2.05 10.43 3.85
CA ALA A 58 1.77 10.58 2.44
C ALA A 58 1.03 11.89 2.16
N GLU A 59 0.04 12.24 2.98
CA GLU A 59 -0.67 13.54 2.89
C GLU A 59 0.28 14.73 3.07
N LEU A 60 1.19 14.67 4.06
CA LEU A 60 2.17 15.73 4.31
C LEU A 60 3.19 15.90 3.18
N LEU A 61 3.50 14.81 2.46
CA LEU A 61 4.51 14.76 1.41
C LEU A 61 3.91 14.77 0.00
N GLN A 62 2.58 14.88 -0.14
CA GLN A 62 1.88 14.86 -1.42
C GLN A 62 2.38 15.94 -2.40
N ASP A 63 2.79 17.10 -1.86
CA ASP A 63 3.36 18.18 -2.65
C ASP A 63 4.87 18.07 -2.86
N SER A 64 5.57 17.24 -2.07
CA SER A 64 7.01 17.03 -2.22
C SER A 64 7.33 16.31 -3.52
N SER A 65 8.45 16.71 -4.13
CA SER A 65 9.05 16.05 -5.30
C SER A 65 10.49 15.63 -5.01
N ARG A 66 10.88 15.56 -3.73
CA ARG A 66 12.22 15.13 -3.33
C ARG A 66 12.29 13.61 -3.31
N MET A 67 13.37 13.08 -3.86
CA MET A 67 13.64 11.64 -3.86
C MET A 67 13.65 11.08 -2.43
N GLU A 68 14.31 11.76 -1.50
CA GLU A 68 14.44 11.38 -0.10
C GLU A 68 13.09 11.13 0.58
N ASP A 69 12.10 11.99 0.30
CA ASP A 69 10.76 11.89 0.87
C ASP A 69 10.00 10.69 0.32
N VAL A 70 10.08 10.45 -1.00
CA VAL A 70 9.44 9.32 -1.67
C VAL A 70 10.06 8.00 -1.21
N THR A 71 11.40 7.92 -1.15
CA THR A 71 12.12 6.73 -0.68
C THR A 71 11.84 6.47 0.80
N SER A 72 11.70 7.52 1.63
CA SER A 72 11.34 7.35 3.04
C SER A 72 9.93 6.79 3.22
N LEU A 73 8.97 7.18 2.38
CA LEU A 73 7.61 6.62 2.42
C LEU A 73 7.59 5.16 1.97
N LEU A 74 8.32 4.84 0.90
CA LEU A 74 8.44 3.45 0.45
C LEU A 74 9.14 2.58 1.49
N ALA A 75 10.13 3.10 2.22
CA ALA A 75 10.80 2.37 3.29
C ALA A 75 9.86 2.05 4.46
N ASP A 76 8.84 2.89 4.71
CA ASP A 76 7.81 2.62 5.71
C ASP A 76 6.86 1.47 5.27
N LEU A 77 6.73 1.21 3.96
CA LEU A 77 5.88 0.13 3.42
C LEU A 77 6.65 -1.17 3.20
N TYR A 78 7.81 -1.09 2.56
CA TYR A 78 8.56 -2.24 2.04
C TYR A 78 9.84 -2.54 2.82
N SER A 79 10.10 -1.82 3.92
CA SER A 79 11.40 -1.76 4.61
C SER A 79 12.48 -0.98 3.86
N LYS A 80 13.48 -0.50 4.62
CA LYS A 80 14.61 0.26 4.09
C LYS A 80 15.49 -0.57 3.14
N GLU A 81 15.64 -1.86 3.43
CA GLU A 81 16.52 -2.75 2.67
C GLU A 81 16.06 -2.93 1.22
N ILE A 82 14.75 -3.11 1.01
CA ILE A 82 14.17 -3.21 -0.35
C ILE A 82 14.38 -1.92 -1.14
N VAL A 83 14.18 -0.77 -0.48
CA VAL A 83 14.40 0.53 -1.14
C VAL A 83 15.86 0.73 -1.51
N GLU A 84 16.80 0.33 -0.65
CA GLU A 84 18.23 0.37 -0.95
C GLU A 84 18.58 -0.51 -2.15
N GLN A 85 18.04 -1.73 -2.24
CA GLN A 85 18.21 -2.61 -3.41
C GLN A 85 17.70 -1.97 -4.70
N TRP A 86 16.57 -1.25 -4.65
CA TRP A 86 16.07 -0.51 -5.81
C TRP A 86 16.96 0.66 -6.20
N ILE A 87 17.51 1.39 -5.22
CA ILE A 87 18.48 2.46 -5.47
C ILE A 87 19.73 1.88 -6.16
N ASP A 88 20.27 0.79 -5.65
CA ASP A 88 21.44 0.10 -6.22
C ASP A 88 21.14 -0.47 -7.61
N GLY A 89 19.89 -0.90 -7.85
CA GLY A 89 19.36 -1.30 -9.16
C GLY A 89 19.15 -0.15 -10.15
N GLY A 90 19.51 1.08 -9.77
CA GLY A 90 19.44 2.28 -10.61
C GLY A 90 18.03 2.85 -10.78
N MET A 91 17.13 2.59 -9.83
CA MET A 91 15.78 3.13 -9.87
C MET A 91 15.79 4.65 -9.67
N GLY A 92 15.12 5.38 -10.57
CA GLY A 92 15.00 6.83 -10.53
C GLY A 92 13.75 7.34 -9.81
N LEU A 93 13.69 8.65 -9.55
CA LEU A 93 12.53 9.30 -8.92
C LEU A 93 11.18 8.96 -9.59
N PRO A 94 11.03 8.98 -10.94
CA PRO A 94 9.76 8.64 -11.57
C PRO A 94 9.33 7.19 -11.33
N GLU A 95 10.28 6.26 -11.24
CA GLU A 95 10.01 4.86 -10.94
C GLU A 95 9.56 4.70 -9.48
N PHE A 96 10.26 5.33 -8.53
CA PHE A 96 9.83 5.32 -7.11
C PHE A 96 8.43 5.91 -6.93
N GLN A 97 8.13 7.04 -7.59
CA GLN A 97 6.80 7.63 -7.54
C GLN A 97 5.73 6.72 -8.16
N THR A 98 6.09 5.97 -9.20
CA THR A 98 5.19 4.99 -9.83
C THR A 98 4.89 3.84 -8.87
N VAL A 99 5.91 3.27 -8.22
CA VAL A 99 5.74 2.22 -7.21
C VAL A 99 4.90 2.72 -6.04
N LEU A 100 5.14 3.95 -5.57
CA LEU A 100 4.37 4.55 -4.48
C LEU A 100 2.88 4.72 -4.87
N ALA A 101 2.60 5.28 -6.04
CA ALA A 101 1.23 5.48 -6.52
C ALA A 101 0.50 4.14 -6.71
N TRP A 102 1.19 3.14 -7.27
CA TRP A 102 0.68 1.79 -7.41
C TRP A 102 0.37 1.17 -6.04
N SER A 103 1.29 1.25 -5.08
CA SER A 103 1.13 0.69 -3.72
C SER A 103 -0.07 1.30 -3.00
N ILE A 104 -0.23 2.62 -3.06
CA ILE A 104 -1.36 3.34 -2.46
C ILE A 104 -2.68 2.89 -3.08
N ALA A 105 -2.71 2.69 -4.40
CA ALA A 105 -3.92 2.29 -5.11
C ALA A 105 -4.39 0.88 -4.71
N HIS A 106 -3.45 -0.07 -4.62
CA HIS A 106 -3.73 -1.42 -4.12
C HIS A 106 -4.23 -1.37 -2.68
N ALA A 107 -3.53 -0.63 -1.82
CA ALA A 107 -3.90 -0.50 -0.41
C ALA A 107 -5.21 0.27 -0.16
N SER A 108 -5.67 1.06 -1.13
CA SER A 108 -6.94 1.79 -1.08
C SER A 108 -8.12 0.99 -1.68
N GLY A 109 -7.90 -0.28 -2.05
CA GLY A 109 -8.92 -1.12 -2.70
C GLY A 109 -9.27 -0.72 -4.13
N LYS A 110 -8.42 0.11 -4.77
CA LYS A 110 -8.55 0.51 -6.19
C LYS A 110 -7.29 0.09 -6.95
N PRO A 111 -7.04 -1.21 -7.09
CA PRO A 111 -5.82 -1.70 -7.72
C PRO A 111 -5.70 -1.13 -9.13
N MET A 112 -4.49 -0.70 -9.48
CA MET A 112 -4.17 -0.19 -10.81
C MET A 112 -2.92 -0.87 -11.35
N SER A 113 -2.74 -0.84 -12.67
CA SER A 113 -1.52 -1.30 -13.31
C SER A 113 -0.37 -0.30 -13.13
N PHE A 114 0.89 -0.77 -13.25
CA PHE A 114 2.06 0.12 -13.28
C PHE A 114 1.98 1.17 -14.40
N ARG A 115 1.32 0.85 -15.52
CA ARG A 115 1.12 1.79 -16.63
C ARG A 115 0.21 2.94 -16.21
N GLU A 116 -0.87 2.66 -15.50
CA GLU A 116 -1.79 3.67 -14.97
C GLU A 116 -1.14 4.51 -13.87
N ALA A 117 -0.36 3.87 -13.00
CA ALA A 117 0.42 4.57 -11.97
C ALA A 117 1.42 5.55 -12.60
N LEU A 118 2.17 5.11 -13.61
CA LEU A 118 3.13 5.96 -14.32
C LEU A 118 2.43 7.13 -15.04
N ALA A 119 1.27 6.87 -15.67
CA ALA A 119 0.47 7.91 -16.29
C ALA A 119 -0.01 8.95 -15.27
N SER A 120 -0.44 8.50 -14.09
CA SER A 120 -0.89 9.37 -13.00
C SER A 120 0.22 10.28 -12.49
N VAL A 121 1.42 9.72 -12.28
CA VAL A 121 2.62 10.47 -11.88
C VAL A 121 2.99 11.51 -12.94
N LYS A 122 3.00 11.13 -14.23
CA LYS A 122 3.28 12.07 -15.33
C LYS A 122 2.28 13.23 -15.38
N ASN A 123 0.99 12.93 -15.23
CA ASN A 123 -0.07 13.95 -15.23
C ASN A 123 0.08 14.92 -14.05
N LEU A 124 0.43 14.41 -12.86
CA LEU A 124 0.72 15.22 -11.67
C LEU A 124 1.89 16.19 -11.90
N HIS A 125 2.98 15.70 -12.49
CA HIS A 125 4.14 16.55 -12.82
C HIS A 125 3.80 17.63 -13.84
N GLN A 126 3.03 17.29 -14.88
CA GLN A 126 2.56 18.25 -15.88
C GLN A 126 1.68 19.34 -15.23
N ALA A 127 0.71 18.94 -14.41
CA ALA A 127 -0.16 19.88 -13.70
C ALA A 127 0.63 20.83 -12.77
N LYS A 128 1.62 20.30 -12.03
CA LYS A 128 2.50 21.11 -11.17
C LYS A 128 3.35 22.10 -11.99
N ALA A 129 3.87 21.67 -13.15
CA ALA A 129 4.64 22.55 -14.04
C ALA A 129 3.78 23.70 -14.61
N GLU A 130 2.55 23.41 -15.04
CA GLU A 130 1.62 24.41 -15.56
C GLU A 130 1.17 25.42 -14.50
N ALA A 131 0.93 24.95 -13.26
CA ALA A 131 0.58 25.81 -12.14
C ALA A 131 1.74 26.74 -11.73
N GLY A 132 2.97 26.23 -11.70
CA GLY A 132 4.17 27.01 -11.41
C GLY A 132 4.46 28.09 -12.48
N GLY A 133 4.21 27.77 -13.76
CA GLY A 133 4.36 28.71 -14.87
C GLY A 133 3.39 29.90 -14.78
N LYS A 134 2.12 29.66 -14.41
CA LYS A 134 1.10 30.72 -14.26
C LYS A 134 1.39 31.69 -13.11
N ALA A 135 2.00 31.21 -12.02
CA ALA A 135 2.36 32.05 -10.88
C ALA A 135 3.53 33.00 -11.18
N ARG A 136 4.49 32.57 -12.01
CA ARG A 136 5.67 33.38 -12.38
C ARG A 136 5.32 34.52 -13.33
N THR A 137 4.34 34.31 -14.23
CA THR A 137 3.88 35.33 -15.20
C THR A 137 3.05 36.45 -14.56
N ARG A 138 2.44 36.23 -13.39
CA ARG A 138 1.60 37.24 -12.69
C ARG A 138 2.35 38.22 -11.79
N ARG A 139 3.64 38.01 -11.49
CA ARG A 139 4.47 38.93 -10.66
C ARG A 139 5.35 39.89 -11.48
N GLY A 140 5.26 39.85 -12.80
CA GLY A 140 6.10 40.65 -13.71
C GLY A 140 5.35 41.71 -14.52
N ARG A 141 4.15 42.13 -14.09
CA ARG A 141 3.38 43.19 -14.75
C ARG A 141 3.04 44.30 -13.77
#